data_AF-A0A8H6ZNI0-F1
#
_entry.id   AF-A0A8H6ZNI0-F1
#
_cell.length_a   1.000
_cell.length_b   1.000
_cell.length_c   1.000
_cell.angle_alpha   90.00
_cell.angle_beta   90.00
_cell.angle_gamma   90.00
#
_symmetry.space_group_name_H-M   'P 1'
#
loop_
_entity.id
_entity.type
_entity.pdbx_description
1 polymer ?
#
loop_
_entity_poly.entity_id
_entity_poly.type
_entity_poly.pdbx_seq_one_letter_code
_entity_poly.pdbx_strand_id
1 'polypeptide(L)'
;MLSRRYIHDDKPSEDAKKLVGRVDPNSQRCLIENRQDLAVEHCYLLPTYLLRNERIVEMSSLEWFWGMKHGSLNLDTRYNVFPISSSLLRLYEENKWGLLPSDDIVHHYARGLSLGFASRPKGDTVQNGVFTYRFLPLSKAIESMGILHQHDHPTPHPPTPSSFITSVHPFSELQNLESHLHPKFAIAALGYKLGLVDQNRRKELLLHWPILWTLMSVHRAWMVSVPAVACDHESFASLSESRSTSDSGYGGGISEGTIPIRPRPRVSAKRERSASLDELSMSSQKRARLSAHALLCHDRRSDRSGWTRKRISDWAASSAYQCMCDTFGIEDRFDPPILVSTIHEPAKDPRIPPWVPSRGTKIRVDSVDPNQGRCLIENCLKFREVEYCHVIPRSFTKFTDNMTNLEWYWGLRHSTLDLDTRRNILLAGSSLHGLHDNHRWGLLPPDDIINKYANNIDEEEHYQRGSVEVPDGVFSYRLIPLHPGMETIGIHRQLGHEPDNLTFTTHVFPFDQLPPLQCHIHPKFAIYEFGSKLVGLAAEMRAELFERWPILDKIALIYRAWDAPPTEDISKWLMDIPDSKGDSSDDDEYPPQV
;
A
#
# COMPACT_ATOMS: atom_id res chain seq x y z
N MET A 1 12.26 12.28 -3.59
CA MET A 1 11.05 11.70 -2.97
C MET A 1 9.89 11.89 -3.94
N LEU A 2 9.54 10.85 -4.69
CA LEU A 2 8.34 10.84 -5.52
C LEU A 2 7.11 10.78 -4.59
N SER A 3 6.05 11.51 -4.93
CA SER A 3 4.78 11.50 -4.20
C SER A 3 4.22 10.08 -4.15
N ARG A 4 3.80 9.61 -2.95
CA ARG A 4 3.10 8.31 -2.74
C ARG A 4 1.91 8.10 -3.70
N ARG A 5 1.36 9.15 -4.31
CA ARG A 5 0.28 9.05 -5.32
C ARG A 5 0.65 8.26 -6.58
N TYR A 6 1.90 8.33 -7.06
CA TYR A 6 2.27 7.63 -8.31
C TYR A 6 2.50 6.13 -8.14
N ILE A 7 2.66 5.66 -6.90
CA ILE A 7 2.96 4.25 -6.60
C ILE A 7 1.64 3.44 -6.54
N HIS A 8 0.53 4.04 -6.08
CA HIS A 8 -0.73 3.32 -5.87
C HIS A 8 -1.53 3.02 -7.16
N ASP A 9 -1.28 3.73 -8.26
CA ASP A 9 -2.02 3.56 -9.53
C ASP A 9 -1.31 2.64 -10.55
N ASP A 10 -0.13 2.09 -10.23
CA ASP A 10 0.66 1.25 -11.14
C ASP A 10 0.36 -0.25 -10.96
N LYS A 11 -0.87 -0.66 -11.31
CA LYS A 11 -1.32 -2.06 -11.22
C LYS A 11 -1.25 -2.79 -12.57
N PRO A 12 -0.88 -4.10 -12.57
CA PRO A 12 -1.00 -4.96 -13.75
C PRO A 12 -2.42 -5.01 -14.33
N SER A 13 -2.56 -5.07 -15.65
CA SER A 13 -3.87 -5.25 -16.27
C SER A 13 -4.44 -6.63 -16.02
N GLU A 14 -5.77 -6.77 -16.11
CA GLU A 14 -6.43 -8.08 -16.00
C GLU A 14 -5.99 -9.07 -17.09
N ASP A 15 -5.63 -8.56 -18.28
CA ASP A 15 -5.13 -9.41 -19.35
C ASP A 15 -3.71 -9.93 -19.04
N ALA A 16 -2.83 -9.09 -18.49
CA ALA A 16 -1.53 -9.53 -18.02
C ALA A 16 -1.67 -10.57 -16.90
N LYS A 17 -2.53 -10.35 -15.90
CA LYS A 17 -2.80 -11.31 -14.82
C LYS A 17 -3.30 -12.66 -15.34
N LYS A 18 -4.26 -12.65 -16.28
CA LYS A 18 -4.75 -13.89 -16.93
C LYS A 18 -3.63 -14.64 -17.65
N LEU A 19 -2.71 -13.92 -18.28
CA LEU A 19 -1.57 -14.52 -18.97
C LEU A 19 -0.53 -15.10 -18.00
N VAL A 20 -0.32 -14.47 -16.83
CA VAL A 20 0.51 -15.02 -15.73
C VAL A 20 -0.03 -16.39 -15.31
N GLY A 21 -1.36 -16.52 -15.16
CA GLY A 21 -2.03 -17.79 -14.86
C GLY A 21 -1.76 -18.95 -15.83
N ARG A 22 -1.23 -18.68 -17.02
CA ARG A 22 -0.89 -19.71 -18.03
C ARG A 22 0.57 -20.15 -18.00
N VAL A 23 1.46 -19.36 -17.40
CA VAL A 23 2.91 -19.57 -17.46
C VAL A 23 3.56 -19.70 -16.09
N ASP A 24 2.87 -19.29 -15.03
CA ASP A 24 3.41 -19.33 -13.68
C ASP A 24 3.58 -20.78 -13.19
N PRO A 25 4.81 -21.21 -12.88
CA PRO A 25 5.05 -22.56 -12.37
C PRO A 25 4.42 -22.79 -10.99
N ASN A 26 4.10 -21.73 -10.25
CA ASN A 26 3.62 -21.80 -8.87
C ASN A 26 2.10 -21.73 -8.73
N SER A 27 1.33 -21.97 -9.80
CA SER A 27 -0.14 -21.99 -9.74
C SER A 27 -0.78 -20.71 -9.16
N GLN A 28 -0.22 -19.53 -9.48
CA GLN A 28 -0.66 -18.23 -9.00
C GLN A 28 -0.50 -18.00 -7.48
N ARG A 29 0.36 -18.78 -6.83
CA ARG A 29 0.71 -18.60 -5.41
C ARG A 29 1.67 -17.43 -5.24
N CYS A 30 1.65 -16.82 -4.07
CA CYS A 30 2.64 -15.79 -3.73
C CYS A 30 4.05 -16.36 -3.95
N LEU A 31 4.87 -15.71 -4.77
CA LEU A 31 6.19 -16.22 -5.17
C LEU A 31 7.10 -16.53 -3.97
N ILE A 32 7.08 -15.70 -2.92
CA ILE A 32 7.99 -15.84 -1.77
C ILE A 32 7.43 -16.80 -0.71
N GLU A 33 6.18 -16.58 -0.29
CA GLU A 33 5.55 -17.33 0.81
C GLU A 33 4.91 -18.64 0.36
N ASN A 34 4.83 -18.89 -0.96
CA ASN A 34 4.18 -20.03 -1.58
C ASN A 34 2.78 -20.33 -1.02
N ARG A 35 2.03 -19.29 -0.70
CA ARG A 35 0.65 -19.38 -0.19
C ARG A 35 -0.36 -19.06 -1.29
N GLN A 36 -1.49 -19.73 -1.26
CA GLN A 36 -2.65 -19.43 -2.11
C GLN A 36 -3.78 -18.95 -1.21
N ASP A 37 -3.96 -17.63 -1.11
CA ASP A 37 -5.06 -17.08 -0.35
C ASP A 37 -5.57 -15.76 -0.95
N LEU A 38 -6.56 -15.20 -0.26
CA LEU A 38 -7.26 -13.99 -0.66
C LEU A 38 -6.42 -12.71 -0.53
N ALA A 39 -5.23 -12.78 0.07
CA ALA A 39 -4.32 -11.64 0.23
C ALA A 39 -3.19 -11.64 -0.82
N VAL A 40 -3.22 -12.55 -1.79
CA VAL A 40 -2.30 -12.55 -2.93
C VAL A 40 -2.78 -11.54 -3.98
N GLU A 41 -1.90 -10.58 -4.29
CA GLU A 41 -2.04 -9.58 -5.33
C GLU A 41 -1.04 -9.83 -6.46
N HIS A 42 -1.08 -9.03 -7.53
CA HIS A 42 -0.08 -9.06 -8.60
C HIS A 42 0.66 -7.73 -8.67
N CYS A 43 1.97 -7.78 -8.88
CA CYS A 43 2.77 -6.57 -9.05
C CYS A 43 3.74 -6.66 -10.24
N TYR A 44 4.15 -5.49 -10.73
CA TYR A 44 5.23 -5.42 -11.70
C TYR A 44 6.59 -5.66 -11.03
N LEU A 45 7.43 -6.48 -11.63
CA LEU A 45 8.83 -6.63 -11.24
C LEU A 45 9.61 -5.36 -11.56
N LEU A 46 9.48 -4.83 -12.77
CA LEU A 46 9.94 -3.50 -13.15
C LEU A 46 8.73 -2.55 -13.28
N PRO A 47 8.47 -1.68 -12.29
CA PRO A 47 7.32 -0.78 -12.32
C PRO A 47 7.39 0.26 -13.45
N THR A 48 6.22 0.66 -13.97
CA THR A 48 6.13 1.62 -15.07
C THR A 48 6.51 3.02 -14.65
N TYR A 49 6.28 3.40 -13.39
CA TYR A 49 6.65 4.73 -12.87
C TYR A 49 8.17 4.98 -12.89
N LEU A 50 8.99 3.92 -12.88
CA LEU A 50 10.44 4.05 -13.00
C LEU A 50 10.87 4.52 -14.39
N LEU A 51 10.06 4.24 -15.41
CA LEU A 51 10.32 4.60 -16.81
C LEU A 51 9.60 5.88 -17.25
N ARG A 52 8.55 6.31 -16.54
CA ARG A 52 7.81 7.56 -16.85
C ARG A 52 8.52 8.84 -16.39
N ASN A 53 9.59 8.72 -15.62
CA ASN A 53 10.39 9.88 -15.22
C ASN A 53 11.47 10.13 -16.27
N GLU A 54 11.26 11.13 -17.12
CA GLU A 54 12.16 11.57 -18.21
C GLU A 54 13.62 11.84 -17.76
N ARG A 55 13.88 11.89 -16.45
CA ARG A 55 15.22 12.09 -15.87
C ARG A 55 15.95 10.82 -15.46
N ILE A 56 15.33 9.64 -15.53
CA ILE A 56 15.88 8.41 -14.93
C ILE A 56 16.17 7.32 -15.95
N VAL A 57 15.26 7.01 -16.88
CA VAL A 57 15.45 5.95 -17.90
C VAL A 57 14.73 6.32 -19.19
N GLU A 58 15.43 6.27 -20.32
CA GLU A 58 14.78 6.23 -21.63
C GLU A 58 14.39 4.78 -21.91
N MET A 59 13.09 4.49 -22.06
CA MET A 59 12.63 3.14 -22.47
C MET A 59 13.35 2.64 -23.71
N SER A 60 13.71 3.56 -24.61
CA SER A 60 14.51 3.34 -25.81
C SER A 60 15.87 2.71 -25.52
N SER A 61 16.49 3.00 -24.37
CA SER A 61 17.76 2.37 -23.97
C SER A 61 17.56 0.88 -23.65
N LEU A 62 16.55 0.55 -22.84
CA LEU A 62 16.21 -0.85 -22.57
C LEU A 62 15.86 -1.58 -23.87
N GLU A 63 15.08 -0.97 -24.76
CA GLU A 63 14.76 -1.55 -26.07
C GLU A 63 16.02 -1.85 -26.89
N TRP A 64 16.97 -0.91 -26.94
CA TRP A 64 18.23 -1.08 -27.64
C TRP A 64 19.03 -2.26 -27.09
N PHE A 65 19.31 -2.25 -25.78
CA PHE A 65 20.13 -3.27 -25.14
C PHE A 65 19.42 -4.63 -25.01
N TRP A 66 18.09 -4.66 -25.08
CA TRP A 66 17.33 -5.91 -25.09
C TRP A 66 17.10 -6.44 -26.49
N GLY A 67 17.58 -5.74 -27.52
CA GLY A 67 17.46 -6.14 -28.92
C GLY A 67 16.04 -6.01 -29.47
N MET A 68 15.23 -5.10 -28.91
CA MET A 68 13.86 -4.82 -29.31
C MET A 68 13.79 -3.72 -30.37
N LYS A 69 12.63 -3.52 -30.99
CA LYS A 69 12.37 -2.36 -31.85
C LYS A 69 12.10 -1.12 -31.00
N HIS A 70 12.40 0.07 -31.50
CA HIS A 70 12.05 1.30 -30.82
C HIS A 70 10.53 1.42 -30.62
N GLY A 71 10.12 1.76 -29.40
CA GLY A 71 8.72 1.87 -28.98
C GLY A 71 7.97 0.54 -28.83
N SER A 72 8.67 -0.60 -28.78
CA SER A 72 8.05 -1.93 -28.65
C SER A 72 8.11 -2.54 -27.25
N LEU A 73 8.79 -1.92 -26.29
CA LEU A 73 8.83 -2.41 -24.92
C LEU A 73 7.47 -2.24 -24.24
N ASN A 74 6.80 -3.37 -23.99
CA ASN A 74 5.62 -3.43 -23.15
C ASN A 74 5.98 -3.97 -21.75
N LEU A 75 5.70 -3.20 -20.71
CA LEU A 75 5.87 -3.62 -19.32
C LEU A 75 4.68 -4.42 -18.79
N ASP A 76 3.50 -4.27 -19.40
CA ASP A 76 2.28 -4.98 -19.03
C ASP A 76 2.24 -6.34 -19.74
N THR A 77 3.14 -7.22 -19.32
CA THR A 77 3.29 -8.56 -19.85
C THR A 77 3.45 -9.57 -18.72
N ARG A 78 3.07 -10.82 -18.97
CA ARG A 78 3.28 -11.93 -18.03
C ARG A 78 4.73 -12.07 -17.55
N TYR A 79 5.72 -11.66 -18.34
CA TYR A 79 7.14 -11.79 -17.99
C TYR A 79 7.64 -10.73 -17.00
N ASN A 80 6.80 -9.74 -16.69
CA ASN A 80 7.10 -8.67 -15.74
C ASN A 80 6.10 -8.63 -14.57
N VAL A 81 5.15 -9.56 -14.50
CA VAL A 81 4.08 -9.55 -13.48
C VAL A 81 4.13 -10.84 -12.69
N PHE A 82 4.06 -10.78 -11.36
CA PHE A 82 4.04 -11.98 -10.51
C PHE A 82 3.11 -11.85 -9.31
N PRO A 83 2.61 -12.99 -8.78
CA PRO A 83 1.79 -13.00 -7.58
C PRO A 83 2.63 -12.80 -6.30
N ILE A 84 2.10 -12.01 -5.36
CA ILE A 84 2.78 -11.61 -4.13
C ILE A 84 1.76 -11.25 -3.03
N SER A 85 2.08 -11.47 -1.75
CA SER A 85 1.20 -11.02 -0.66
C SER A 85 1.22 -9.50 -0.48
N SER A 86 0.12 -8.91 -0.02
CA SER A 86 0.01 -7.46 0.22
C SER A 86 1.15 -6.91 1.09
N SER A 87 1.54 -7.60 2.15
CA SER A 87 2.65 -7.17 3.03
C SER A 87 3.99 -7.11 2.29
N LEU A 88 4.33 -8.14 1.51
CA LEU A 88 5.58 -8.15 0.73
C LEU A 88 5.56 -7.17 -0.44
N LEU A 89 4.38 -6.94 -1.03
CA LEU A 89 4.17 -5.95 -2.09
C LEU A 89 4.52 -4.54 -1.60
N ARG A 90 3.99 -4.14 -0.44
CA ARG A 90 4.28 -2.83 0.16
C ARG A 90 5.79 -2.65 0.40
N LEU A 91 6.45 -3.66 0.97
CA LEU A 91 7.90 -3.66 1.17
C LEU A 91 8.69 -3.63 -0.15
N TYR A 92 8.15 -4.24 -1.22
CA TYR A 92 8.73 -4.18 -2.55
C TYR A 92 8.66 -2.78 -3.14
N GLU A 93 7.49 -2.13 -3.05
CA GLU A 93 7.23 -0.74 -3.48
C GLU A 93 8.15 0.25 -2.74
N GLU A 94 8.45 -0.01 -1.47
CA GLU A 94 9.42 0.77 -0.68
C GLU A 94 10.90 0.42 -0.94
N ASN A 95 11.19 -0.46 -1.91
CA ASN A 95 12.54 -0.90 -2.29
C ASN A 95 13.31 -1.61 -1.17
N LYS A 96 12.61 -2.34 -0.29
CA LYS A 96 13.22 -3.03 0.85
C LYS A 96 13.83 -4.38 0.49
N TRP A 97 13.44 -4.98 -0.64
CA TRP A 97 13.97 -6.25 -1.15
C TRP A 97 13.91 -6.32 -2.67
N GLY A 98 14.53 -7.34 -3.26
CA GLY A 98 14.47 -7.62 -4.71
C GLY A 98 14.76 -9.09 -5.05
N LEU A 99 14.57 -9.44 -6.33
CA LEU A 99 14.89 -10.77 -6.87
C LEU A 99 16.25 -10.73 -7.58
N LEU A 100 17.17 -11.58 -7.13
CA LEU A 100 18.47 -11.79 -7.75
C LEU A 100 18.42 -13.02 -8.65
N PRO A 101 18.54 -12.89 -10.00
CA PRO A 101 18.67 -14.03 -10.87
C PRO A 101 19.89 -14.90 -10.52
N SER A 102 19.88 -16.13 -10.99
CA SER A 102 21.04 -17.02 -10.89
C SER A 102 22.32 -16.41 -11.53
N ASP A 103 23.47 -16.78 -11.00
CA ASP A 103 24.76 -16.19 -11.38
C ASP A 103 25.07 -16.44 -12.87
N ASP A 104 24.71 -17.59 -13.41
CA ASP A 104 24.91 -17.95 -14.83
C ASP A 104 24.15 -17.00 -15.76
N ILE A 105 22.92 -16.61 -15.40
CA ILE A 105 22.10 -15.67 -16.15
C ILE A 105 22.70 -14.27 -16.11
N VAL A 106 23.16 -13.81 -14.94
CA VAL A 106 23.81 -12.50 -14.81
C VAL A 106 25.11 -12.46 -15.63
N HIS A 107 25.94 -13.50 -15.55
CA HIS A 107 27.17 -13.61 -16.34
C HIS A 107 26.90 -13.74 -17.84
N HIS A 108 25.81 -14.40 -18.25
CA HIS A 108 25.40 -14.44 -19.66
C HIS A 108 25.20 -13.03 -20.22
N TYR A 109 24.40 -12.19 -19.54
CA TYR A 109 24.21 -10.81 -19.98
C TYR A 109 25.49 -9.96 -19.90
N ALA A 110 26.34 -10.17 -18.90
CA ALA A 110 27.62 -9.46 -18.78
C ALA A 110 28.59 -9.78 -19.93
N ARG A 111 28.64 -11.05 -20.37
CA ARG A 111 29.43 -11.45 -21.55
C ARG A 111 28.93 -10.77 -22.82
N GLY A 112 27.60 -10.66 -22.98
CA GLY A 112 26.98 -9.95 -24.10
C GLY A 112 27.41 -8.48 -24.22
N LEU A 113 27.68 -7.82 -23.09
CA LEU A 113 28.15 -6.42 -23.06
C LEU A 113 29.65 -6.27 -23.34
N SER A 114 30.44 -7.31 -23.07
CA SER A 114 31.89 -7.31 -23.27
C SER A 114 32.27 -7.33 -24.77
N LEU A 115 31.30 -7.56 -25.66
CA LEU A 115 31.44 -7.46 -27.12
C LEU A 115 31.31 -6.02 -27.65
N GLY A 116 31.19 -5.02 -26.76
CA GLY A 116 31.20 -3.59 -27.06
C GLY A 116 29.97 -2.84 -26.53
N PHE A 117 30.17 -1.71 -25.85
CA PHE A 117 29.08 -0.87 -25.30
C PHE A 117 28.15 -0.25 -26.37
N ALA A 118 28.58 -0.24 -27.64
CA ALA A 118 27.85 0.35 -28.76
C ALA A 118 27.22 -0.70 -29.71
N SER A 119 27.54 -1.98 -29.54
CA SER A 119 27.02 -3.06 -30.39
C SER A 119 25.72 -3.60 -29.78
N ARG A 120 24.61 -3.49 -30.52
CA ARG A 120 23.36 -4.18 -30.18
C ARG A 120 23.65 -5.68 -29.99
N PRO A 121 23.22 -6.31 -28.87
CA PRO A 121 23.46 -7.73 -28.65
C PRO A 121 22.89 -8.56 -29.81
N LYS A 122 23.75 -9.31 -30.52
CA LYS A 122 23.34 -10.19 -31.61
C LYS A 122 22.81 -11.49 -31.02
N GLY A 123 21.50 -11.72 -31.12
CA GLY A 123 20.89 -13.05 -31.15
C GLY A 123 20.96 -13.93 -29.89
N ASP A 124 21.70 -13.53 -28.84
CA ASP A 124 21.78 -14.30 -27.59
C ASP A 124 20.62 -13.91 -26.66
N THR A 125 19.40 -14.26 -27.09
CA THR A 125 18.21 -14.09 -26.26
C THR A 125 18.01 -15.34 -25.43
N VAL A 126 18.31 -15.24 -24.13
CA VAL A 126 17.77 -16.13 -23.10
C VAL A 126 16.29 -16.36 -23.43
N GLN A 127 15.93 -17.62 -23.71
CA GLN A 127 14.56 -17.95 -24.09
C GLN A 127 13.63 -17.83 -22.89
N ASN A 128 12.39 -17.43 -23.15
CA ASN A 128 11.36 -17.41 -22.11
C ASN A 128 11.19 -18.83 -21.54
N GLY A 129 11.09 -18.93 -20.22
CA GLY A 129 10.97 -20.19 -19.51
C GLY A 129 10.81 -19.96 -18.02
N VAL A 130 11.15 -20.99 -17.24
CA VAL A 130 11.24 -20.89 -15.78
C VAL A 130 12.67 -20.57 -15.42
N PHE A 131 12.84 -19.58 -14.56
CA PHE A 131 14.12 -19.11 -14.06
C PHE A 131 14.18 -19.17 -12.55
N THR A 132 15.40 -19.29 -12.04
CA THR A 132 15.66 -19.35 -10.61
C THR A 132 16.09 -17.98 -10.07
N TYR A 133 15.52 -17.60 -8.94
CA TYR A 133 15.79 -16.37 -8.24
C TYR A 133 16.12 -16.62 -6.78
N ARG A 134 16.97 -15.75 -6.24
CA ARG A 134 17.20 -15.64 -4.79
C ARG A 134 16.50 -14.39 -4.27
N PHE A 135 15.82 -14.53 -3.14
CA PHE A 135 15.28 -13.40 -2.40
C PHE A 135 16.44 -12.60 -1.79
N LEU A 136 16.49 -11.29 -2.04
CA LEU A 136 17.59 -10.44 -1.59
C LEU A 136 17.07 -9.32 -0.66
N PRO A 137 17.43 -9.35 0.64
CA PRO A 137 17.06 -8.30 1.59
C PRO A 137 17.92 -7.04 1.37
N LEU A 138 17.30 -5.97 0.86
CA LEU A 138 18.00 -4.70 0.60
C LEU A 138 18.04 -3.78 1.82
N SER A 139 17.19 -4.04 2.83
CA SER A 139 17.06 -3.24 4.04
C SER A 139 17.06 -4.11 5.30
N LYS A 140 17.61 -3.57 6.40
CA LYS A 140 17.54 -4.19 7.75
C LYS A 140 16.12 -4.48 8.22
N ALA A 141 15.14 -3.73 7.73
CA ALA A 141 13.73 -3.99 8.01
C ALA A 141 13.33 -5.42 7.61
N ILE A 142 13.80 -5.91 6.45
CA ILE A 142 13.54 -7.28 6.00
C ILE A 142 14.30 -8.30 6.85
N GLU A 143 15.51 -7.98 7.30
CA GLU A 143 16.32 -8.92 8.08
C GLU A 143 15.68 -9.30 9.41
N SER A 144 14.92 -8.37 10.00
CA SER A 144 14.15 -8.62 11.23
C SER A 144 12.79 -9.31 11.00
N MET A 145 12.54 -9.83 9.80
CA MET A 145 11.29 -10.52 9.46
C MET A 145 11.47 -12.03 9.43
N GLY A 146 10.51 -12.75 10.01
CA GLY A 146 10.22 -14.15 9.65
C GLY A 146 9.31 -14.19 8.43
N ILE A 147 9.74 -14.91 7.40
CA ILE A 147 8.94 -15.22 6.20
C ILE A 147 8.34 -16.60 6.42
N LEU A 148 7.01 -16.66 6.50
CA LEU A 148 6.28 -17.91 6.59
C LEU A 148 6.05 -18.48 5.19
N HIS A 149 6.76 -19.55 4.86
CA HIS A 149 6.67 -20.24 3.58
C HIS A 149 5.86 -21.53 3.72
N GLN A 150 4.86 -21.75 2.88
CA GLN A 150 4.11 -23.00 2.84
C GLN A 150 4.78 -23.96 1.87
N HIS A 151 5.30 -25.10 2.33
CA HIS A 151 6.01 -26.06 1.45
C HIS A 151 5.13 -27.19 0.92
N ASP A 152 4.01 -27.48 1.59
CA ASP A 152 3.06 -28.50 1.14
C ASP A 152 2.07 -27.92 0.12
N HIS A 153 2.01 -28.56 -1.05
CA HIS A 153 1.09 -28.25 -2.13
C HIS A 153 -0.08 -29.23 -2.17
N PRO A 154 -1.23 -28.78 -2.69
CA PRO A 154 -2.47 -28.80 -1.94
C PRO A 154 -2.86 -30.21 -1.47
N THR A 155 -3.01 -30.38 -0.15
CA THR A 155 -3.71 -31.54 0.40
C THR A 155 -5.20 -31.20 0.50
N PRO A 156 -6.12 -32.19 0.43
CA PRO A 156 -7.55 -31.98 0.67
C PRO A 156 -7.87 -31.61 2.13
N HIS A 157 -6.85 -31.40 2.96
CA HIS A 157 -6.98 -31.11 4.39
C HIS A 157 -6.48 -29.70 4.69
N PRO A 158 -7.04 -29.03 5.71
CA PRO A 158 -6.52 -27.75 6.17
C PRO A 158 -5.03 -27.86 6.51
N PRO A 159 -4.22 -26.84 6.21
CA PRO A 159 -2.81 -26.83 6.54
C PRO A 159 -2.60 -26.95 8.05
N THR A 160 -1.60 -27.73 8.43
CA THR A 160 -1.16 -27.88 9.82
C THR A 160 0.00 -26.93 10.10
N PRO A 161 0.39 -26.66 11.36
CA PRO A 161 1.57 -25.84 11.64
C PRO A 161 2.83 -26.38 10.97
N SER A 162 2.96 -27.71 10.84
CA SER A 162 4.04 -28.39 10.13
C SER A 162 4.02 -28.22 8.61
N SER A 163 2.93 -27.74 8.01
CA SER A 163 2.87 -27.43 6.57
C SER A 163 3.58 -26.11 6.21
N PHE A 164 4.05 -25.38 7.23
CA PHE A 164 4.76 -24.13 7.07
C PHE A 164 6.19 -24.22 7.61
N ILE A 165 7.11 -23.56 6.93
CA ILE A 165 8.49 -23.36 7.35
C ILE A 165 8.68 -21.86 7.56
N THR A 166 9.36 -21.50 8.64
CA THR A 166 9.70 -20.11 8.93
C THR A 166 11.15 -19.87 8.53
N SER A 167 11.37 -19.05 7.52
CA SER A 167 12.71 -18.59 7.17
C SER A 167 12.98 -17.23 7.79
N VAL A 168 14.07 -17.13 8.56
CA VAL A 168 14.58 -15.88 9.14
C VAL A 168 15.91 -15.52 8.48
N HIS A 169 16.31 -14.24 8.57
CA HIS A 169 17.61 -13.80 8.05
C HIS A 169 18.77 -14.68 8.57
N PRO A 170 19.69 -15.15 7.71
CA PRO A 170 19.96 -14.74 6.32
C PRO A 170 19.09 -15.41 5.23
N PHE A 171 17.98 -16.04 5.61
CA PHE A 171 17.03 -16.75 4.75
C PHE A 171 17.67 -17.91 3.98
N SER A 172 18.67 -18.56 4.57
CA SER A 172 19.35 -19.71 3.95
C SER A 172 18.42 -20.90 3.70
N GLU A 173 17.33 -21.00 4.46
CA GLU A 173 16.31 -22.05 4.32
C GLU A 173 15.26 -21.71 3.26
N LEU A 174 15.17 -20.45 2.83
CA LEU A 174 14.25 -20.05 1.77
C LEU A 174 14.80 -20.61 0.46
N GLN A 175 14.08 -21.59 -0.10
CA GLN A 175 14.49 -22.25 -1.33
C GLN A 175 14.63 -21.24 -2.47
N ASN A 176 15.45 -21.63 -3.43
CA ASN A 176 15.51 -20.97 -4.73
C ASN A 176 14.10 -20.83 -5.31
N LEU A 177 13.74 -19.61 -5.69
CA LEU A 177 12.42 -19.26 -6.16
C LEU A 177 12.35 -19.49 -7.66
N GLU A 178 11.43 -20.35 -8.11
CA GLU A 178 11.19 -20.56 -9.53
C GLU A 178 10.11 -19.61 -10.04
N SER A 179 10.37 -18.93 -11.15
CA SER A 179 9.40 -18.01 -11.72
C SER A 179 9.51 -17.88 -13.23
N HIS A 180 8.40 -17.55 -13.85
CA HIS A 180 8.27 -17.24 -15.28
C HIS A 180 8.72 -15.81 -15.62
N LEU A 181 9.06 -15.00 -14.61
CA LEU A 181 9.57 -13.65 -14.79
C LEU A 181 10.82 -13.68 -15.68
N HIS A 182 10.96 -12.72 -16.59
CA HIS A 182 12.13 -12.72 -17.45
C HIS A 182 13.31 -11.99 -16.75
N PRO A 183 14.54 -12.56 -16.73
CA PRO A 183 15.66 -12.01 -15.96
C PRO A 183 16.07 -10.58 -16.31
N LYS A 184 15.83 -10.12 -17.55
CA LYS A 184 15.99 -8.71 -17.95
C LYS A 184 15.25 -7.74 -17.01
N PHE A 185 13.99 -8.02 -16.69
CA PHE A 185 13.21 -7.19 -15.77
C PHE A 185 13.79 -7.23 -14.35
N ALA A 186 14.21 -8.41 -13.90
CA ALA A 186 14.82 -8.59 -12.58
C ALA A 186 16.12 -7.81 -12.42
N ILE A 187 17.03 -7.89 -13.41
CA ILE A 187 18.30 -7.16 -13.41
C ILE A 187 18.06 -5.64 -13.44
N ALA A 188 17.14 -5.19 -14.30
CA ALA A 188 16.78 -3.78 -14.39
C ALA A 188 16.22 -3.25 -13.06
N ALA A 189 15.25 -3.97 -12.47
CA ALA A 189 14.61 -3.58 -11.23
C ALA A 189 15.57 -3.62 -10.04
N LEU A 190 16.33 -4.72 -9.88
CA LEU A 190 17.26 -4.87 -8.78
C LEU A 190 18.43 -3.89 -8.88
N GLY A 191 18.98 -3.66 -10.08
CA GLY A 191 20.03 -2.67 -10.28
C GLY A 191 19.59 -1.25 -9.91
N TYR A 192 18.35 -0.88 -10.25
CA TYR A 192 17.76 0.39 -9.83
C TYR A 192 17.65 0.49 -8.31
N LYS A 193 17.06 -0.54 -7.67
CA LYS A 193 16.89 -0.57 -6.21
C LYS A 193 18.22 -0.50 -5.47
N LEU A 194 19.24 -1.25 -5.91
CA LEU A 194 20.59 -1.17 -5.36
C LEU A 194 21.18 0.24 -5.47
N GLY A 195 20.86 0.97 -6.54
CA GLY A 195 21.21 2.37 -6.73
C GLY A 195 20.63 3.32 -5.67
N LEU A 196 19.51 2.95 -5.04
CA LEU A 196 18.85 3.70 -3.97
C LEU A 196 19.30 3.31 -2.56
N VAL A 197 19.83 2.10 -2.39
CA VAL A 197 20.38 1.63 -1.10
C VAL A 197 21.55 2.52 -0.68
N ASP A 198 21.66 2.83 0.61
CA ASP A 198 22.76 3.65 1.15
C ASP A 198 24.13 3.01 0.88
N GLN A 199 25.17 3.83 0.83
CA GLN A 199 26.50 3.36 0.39
C GLN A 199 27.10 2.30 1.32
N ASN A 200 26.84 2.37 2.63
CA ASN A 200 27.39 1.41 3.59
C ASN A 200 26.71 0.07 3.45
N ARG A 201 25.38 0.06 3.42
CA ARG A 201 24.59 -1.15 3.19
C ARG A 201 24.90 -1.75 1.83
N ARG A 202 25.02 -0.94 0.77
CA ARG A 202 25.37 -1.46 -0.55
C ARG A 202 26.73 -2.16 -0.55
N LYS A 203 27.74 -1.63 0.14
CA LYS A 203 29.05 -2.28 0.28
C LYS A 203 28.94 -3.62 1.01
N GLU A 204 28.15 -3.69 2.08
CA GLU A 204 27.87 -4.93 2.81
C GLU A 204 27.21 -5.98 1.88
N LEU A 205 26.17 -5.59 1.15
CA LEU A 205 25.50 -6.47 0.18
C LEU A 205 26.48 -6.98 -0.89
N LEU A 206 27.33 -6.09 -1.44
CA LEU A 206 28.31 -6.44 -2.47
C LEU A 206 29.42 -7.38 -1.95
N LEU A 207 29.76 -7.28 -0.67
CA LEU A 207 30.72 -8.18 -0.02
C LEU A 207 30.10 -9.58 0.17
N HIS A 208 28.83 -9.65 0.58
CA HIS A 208 28.14 -10.90 0.82
C HIS A 208 27.69 -11.60 -0.48
N TRP A 209 27.28 -10.83 -1.49
CA TRP A 209 26.88 -11.31 -2.81
C TRP A 209 27.71 -10.65 -3.93
N PRO A 210 28.93 -11.17 -4.22
CA PRO A 210 29.83 -10.58 -5.21
C PRO A 210 29.22 -10.45 -6.62
N ILE A 211 28.30 -11.33 -7.00
CA ILE A 211 27.57 -11.29 -8.28
C ILE A 211 26.85 -9.95 -8.51
N LEU A 212 26.51 -9.23 -7.44
CA LEU A 212 25.87 -7.91 -7.52
C LEU A 212 26.76 -6.87 -8.23
N TRP A 213 28.09 -7.00 -8.19
CA TRP A 213 28.99 -6.14 -8.98
C TRP A 213 28.74 -6.30 -10.47
N THR A 214 28.65 -7.55 -10.93
CA THR A 214 28.37 -7.90 -12.32
C THR A 214 26.98 -7.43 -12.71
N LEU A 215 25.97 -7.69 -11.88
CA LEU A 215 24.59 -7.25 -12.12
C LEU A 215 24.48 -5.73 -12.25
N MET A 216 25.12 -4.97 -11.34
CA MET A 216 25.13 -3.52 -11.39
C MET A 216 25.84 -2.99 -12.65
N SER A 217 26.85 -3.69 -13.14
CA SER A 217 27.55 -3.34 -14.38
C SER A 217 26.65 -3.55 -15.60
N VAL A 218 25.91 -4.66 -15.63
CA VAL A 218 24.89 -4.93 -16.66
C VAL A 218 23.79 -3.87 -16.63
N HIS A 219 23.22 -3.62 -15.45
CA HIS A 219 22.20 -2.58 -15.27
C HIS A 219 22.70 -1.22 -15.74
N ARG A 220 23.90 -0.78 -15.33
CA ARG A 220 24.44 0.51 -15.76
C ARG A 220 24.56 0.62 -17.26
N ALA A 221 25.03 -0.42 -17.94
CA ALA A 221 25.12 -0.43 -19.39
C ALA A 221 23.73 -0.25 -20.02
N TRP A 222 22.71 -0.95 -19.51
CA TRP A 222 21.32 -0.84 -19.99
C TRP A 222 20.64 0.50 -19.70
N MET A 223 21.23 1.34 -18.86
CA MET A 223 20.69 2.66 -18.51
C MET A 223 21.46 3.82 -19.15
N VAL A 224 22.44 3.53 -20.02
CA VAL A 224 23.12 4.57 -20.82
C VAL A 224 22.22 5.02 -21.97
N SER A 225 22.26 6.29 -22.36
CA SER A 225 21.54 6.78 -23.55
C SER A 225 21.84 5.94 -24.78
N VAL A 226 20.84 5.80 -25.63
CA VAL A 226 20.96 5.06 -26.90
C VAL A 226 22.09 5.67 -27.74
N PRO A 227 23.03 4.87 -28.28
CA PRO A 227 24.08 5.39 -29.16
C PRO A 227 23.50 6.13 -30.37
N ALA A 228 24.13 7.23 -30.83
CA ALA A 228 23.63 8.02 -31.96
C ALA A 228 23.43 7.19 -33.25
N VAL A 229 24.22 6.13 -33.44
CA VAL A 229 24.13 5.19 -34.58
C VAL A 229 22.92 4.25 -34.52
N ALA A 230 22.17 4.24 -33.42
CA ALA A 230 21.02 3.36 -33.25
C ALA A 230 19.82 3.75 -34.10
N CYS A 231 19.61 5.04 -34.33
CA CYS A 231 18.48 5.56 -35.11
C CYS A 231 18.47 5.02 -36.55
N ASP A 232 19.65 4.72 -37.10
CA ASP A 232 19.82 4.19 -38.46
C ASP A 232 19.89 2.65 -38.50
N HIS A 233 19.80 1.97 -37.35
CA HIS A 233 19.90 0.51 -37.28
C HIS A 233 18.56 -0.13 -37.68
N GLU A 234 18.52 -0.88 -38.79
CA GLU A 234 17.29 -1.44 -39.38
C GLU A 234 16.39 -2.21 -38.40
N SER A 235 16.99 -3.00 -37.50
CA SER A 235 16.22 -3.76 -36.50
C SER A 235 15.77 -2.94 -35.28
N PHE A 236 16.19 -1.67 -35.15
CA PHE A 236 15.79 -0.73 -34.10
C PHE A 236 14.80 0.32 -34.62
N ALA A 237 14.79 0.59 -35.92
CA ALA A 237 13.90 1.54 -36.58
C ALA A 237 12.42 1.36 -36.18
N SER A 238 11.69 2.47 -36.15
CA SER A 238 10.32 2.54 -35.65
C SER A 238 9.37 1.64 -36.46
N LEU A 239 8.33 1.10 -35.82
CA LEU A 239 7.28 0.31 -36.50
C LEU A 239 6.53 1.11 -37.60
N SER A 240 6.69 2.44 -37.64
CA SER A 240 6.06 3.34 -38.62
C SER A 240 6.87 3.58 -39.89
N GLU A 241 8.17 3.26 -39.95
CA GLU A 241 9.05 3.67 -41.05
C GLU A 241 9.26 2.61 -42.14
N SER A 242 8.80 1.37 -41.94
CA SER A 242 8.95 0.31 -42.95
C SER A 242 7.95 0.41 -44.12
N ARG A 243 7.54 1.63 -44.50
CA ARG A 243 6.58 1.82 -45.60
C ARG A 243 6.78 3.12 -46.38
N SER A 244 8.00 3.42 -46.78
CA SER A 244 8.24 4.33 -47.91
C SER A 244 9.70 4.36 -48.33
N THR A 245 10.14 3.34 -49.09
CA THR A 245 11.17 3.49 -50.15
C THR A 245 11.33 2.19 -50.93
N SER A 246 10.52 2.01 -51.97
CA SER A 246 10.97 1.49 -53.28
C SER A 246 9.77 1.44 -54.21
N ASP A 247 9.65 2.47 -55.04
CA ASP A 247 8.85 2.45 -56.25
C ASP A 247 9.70 1.82 -57.37
N SER A 248 9.32 0.64 -57.86
CA SER A 248 9.52 0.23 -59.26
C SER A 248 8.73 -1.07 -59.51
N GLY A 249 7.82 -1.02 -60.47
CA GLY A 249 6.74 -1.99 -60.63
C GLY A 249 7.09 -3.28 -61.36
N TYR A 250 6.15 -4.24 -61.30
CA TYR A 250 5.50 -4.91 -62.44
C TYR A 250 4.35 -5.78 -61.88
N GLY A 251 3.27 -5.89 -62.66
CA GLY A 251 1.95 -6.33 -62.19
C GLY A 251 1.73 -7.84 -62.04
N GLY A 252 0.50 -8.18 -61.62
CA GLY A 252 -0.09 -9.50 -61.82
C GLY A 252 -0.80 -10.10 -60.61
N GLY A 253 -2.08 -9.75 -60.43
CA GLY A 253 -3.19 -10.73 -60.35
C GLY A 253 -3.34 -11.73 -59.18
N ILE A 254 -4.44 -11.51 -58.44
CA ILE A 254 -5.53 -12.48 -58.12
C ILE A 254 -5.49 -13.26 -56.77
N SER A 255 -6.44 -12.88 -55.90
CA SER A 255 -7.32 -13.60 -54.92
C SER A 255 -6.73 -14.56 -53.89
N GLU A 256 -7.19 -14.71 -52.64
CA GLU A 256 -8.49 -14.45 -51.97
C GLU A 256 -8.21 -14.60 -50.46
N GLY A 257 -8.65 -13.70 -49.57
CA GLY A 257 -9.84 -13.96 -48.74
C GLY A 257 -9.59 -13.67 -47.24
N THR A 258 -9.61 -12.38 -46.86
CA THR A 258 -9.67 -11.93 -45.45
C THR A 258 -10.93 -11.10 -45.23
N ILE A 259 -11.77 -11.52 -44.27
CA ILE A 259 -13.02 -10.85 -43.86
C ILE A 259 -12.69 -9.64 -42.96
N PRO A 260 -13.40 -8.49 -43.05
CA PRO A 260 -12.92 -7.20 -42.58
C PRO A 260 -13.41 -6.80 -41.18
N ILE A 261 -12.52 -6.22 -40.38
CA ILE A 261 -12.85 -5.49 -39.15
C ILE A 261 -13.22 -4.04 -39.53
N ARG A 262 -14.44 -3.63 -39.17
CA ARG A 262 -14.98 -2.28 -39.39
C ARG A 262 -14.20 -1.19 -38.62
N PRO A 263 -13.84 -0.07 -39.24
CA PRO A 263 -13.31 1.09 -38.52
C PRO A 263 -14.46 1.94 -37.92
N ARG A 264 -14.31 2.37 -36.66
CA ARG A 264 -15.20 3.36 -36.03
C ARG A 264 -14.97 4.76 -36.63
N PRO A 265 -15.99 5.62 -36.71
CA PRO A 265 -15.88 6.91 -37.41
C PRO A 265 -15.15 7.96 -36.56
N ARG A 266 -14.29 8.73 -37.24
CA ARG A 266 -13.75 10.03 -36.77
C ARG A 266 -14.90 11.04 -36.67
N VAL A 267 -15.09 11.64 -35.50
CA VAL A 267 -15.90 12.86 -35.37
C VAL A 267 -14.96 14.06 -35.49
N SER A 268 -15.23 14.85 -36.52
CA SER A 268 -14.55 16.08 -36.92
C SER A 268 -14.81 17.24 -35.96
N ALA A 269 -13.75 18.05 -35.78
CA ALA A 269 -13.74 19.30 -35.05
C ALA A 269 -14.79 20.31 -35.55
N LYS A 270 -15.44 21.00 -34.61
CA LYS A 270 -16.08 22.30 -34.84
C LYS A 270 -15.34 23.37 -34.03
N ARG A 271 -15.13 24.48 -34.73
CA ARG A 271 -14.36 25.67 -34.39
C ARG A 271 -15.38 26.76 -34.08
N GLU A 272 -15.36 27.34 -32.87
CA GLU A 272 -16.02 28.62 -32.59
C GLU A 272 -15.06 29.54 -31.84
N ARG A 273 -15.12 30.81 -32.20
CA ARG A 273 -14.21 31.91 -31.84
C ARG A 273 -14.78 32.76 -30.70
N SER A 274 -13.87 33.22 -29.83
CA SER A 274 -13.77 34.54 -29.17
C SER A 274 -14.94 35.15 -28.37
N ALA A 275 -14.71 35.37 -27.07
CA ALA A 275 -15.07 36.55 -26.27
C ALA A 275 -14.23 36.47 -24.96
N SER A 276 -13.23 37.32 -24.74
CA SER A 276 -13.22 38.66 -24.14
C SER A 276 -12.67 38.61 -22.70
N LEU A 277 -11.64 39.43 -22.48
CA LEU A 277 -10.99 39.73 -21.20
C LEU A 277 -11.99 40.36 -20.21
N ASP A 278 -11.98 39.89 -18.98
CA ASP A 278 -11.82 40.64 -17.72
C ASP A 278 -12.53 39.95 -16.55
N GLU A 279 -11.99 40.18 -15.35
CA GLU A 279 -12.46 39.76 -14.02
C GLU A 279 -12.12 38.35 -13.53
N LEU A 280 -10.93 38.20 -12.93
CA LEU A 280 -10.75 37.32 -11.76
C LEU A 280 -9.85 37.99 -10.72
N SER A 281 -10.53 38.46 -9.68
CA SER A 281 -10.01 39.11 -8.47
C SER A 281 -9.10 38.18 -7.65
N MET A 282 -8.10 38.82 -7.03
CA MET A 282 -7.02 38.22 -6.28
C MET A 282 -7.44 37.66 -4.91
N SER A 283 -7.09 36.40 -4.62
CA SER A 283 -6.46 36.06 -3.33
C SER A 283 -5.71 34.72 -3.43
N SER A 284 -4.39 34.76 -3.31
CA SER A 284 -3.55 33.57 -3.18
C SER A 284 -2.30 33.97 -2.40
N GLN A 285 -2.34 33.78 -1.08
CA GLN A 285 -1.15 33.84 -0.24
C GLN A 285 -0.20 32.70 -0.64
N LYS A 286 0.78 33.02 -1.47
CA LYS A 286 1.87 32.11 -1.85
C LYS A 286 2.75 31.82 -0.63
N ARG A 287 2.71 30.58 -0.12
CA ARG A 287 3.79 30.04 0.72
C ARG A 287 5.02 29.83 -0.16
N ALA A 288 6.03 30.68 -0.03
CA ALA A 288 7.30 30.50 -0.72
C ALA A 288 8.00 29.22 -0.21
N ARG A 289 8.30 28.28 -1.11
CA ARG A 289 9.17 27.14 -0.82
C ARG A 289 10.61 27.53 -1.15
N LEU A 290 11.53 27.30 -0.21
CA LEU A 290 12.97 27.47 -0.42
C LEU A 290 13.43 26.64 -1.62
N SER A 291 14.22 27.26 -2.50
CA SER A 291 14.82 26.56 -3.63
C SER A 291 15.90 25.57 -3.15
N ALA A 292 16.13 24.50 -3.92
CA ALA A 292 17.18 23.52 -3.62
C ALA A 292 18.58 24.14 -3.51
N HIS A 293 18.80 25.26 -4.21
CA HIS A 293 20.06 26.00 -4.15
C HIS A 293 20.25 26.72 -2.81
N ALA A 294 19.18 27.29 -2.24
CA ALA A 294 19.23 27.89 -0.90
C ALA A 294 19.59 26.85 0.17
N LEU A 295 19.00 25.64 0.09
CA LEU A 295 19.33 24.54 1.01
C LEU A 295 20.80 24.09 0.92
N LEU A 296 21.37 24.05 -0.28
CA LEU A 296 22.79 23.73 -0.48
C LEU A 296 23.73 24.83 0.04
N CYS A 297 23.35 26.11 -0.07
CA CYS A 297 24.10 27.23 0.51
C CYS A 297 24.04 27.24 2.05
N HIS A 298 22.91 26.82 2.64
CA HIS A 298 22.76 26.63 4.07
C HIS A 298 23.69 25.53 4.61
N ASP A 299 23.74 24.37 3.95
CA ASP A 299 24.53 23.23 4.44
C ASP A 299 26.05 23.46 4.45
N ARG A 300 26.54 24.45 3.70
CA ARG A 300 27.98 24.79 3.62
C ARG A 300 28.48 25.73 4.73
N ARG A 301 27.63 26.26 5.61
CA ARG A 301 28.08 27.15 6.71
C ARG A 301 28.42 26.36 7.97
N SER A 302 29.64 26.61 8.49
CA SER A 302 30.30 25.85 9.55
C SER A 302 29.98 26.28 10.98
N ASP A 303 29.09 27.26 11.19
CA ASP A 303 28.57 27.61 12.52
C ASP A 303 27.05 27.42 12.57
N ARG A 304 26.64 26.34 13.27
CA ARG A 304 25.24 25.98 13.51
C ARG A 304 24.75 26.43 14.90
N SER A 305 25.59 27.06 15.71
CA SER A 305 25.20 27.55 17.04
C SER A 305 24.56 28.93 16.93
N GLY A 306 23.33 29.09 17.43
CA GLY A 306 22.61 30.38 17.42
C GLY A 306 21.64 30.61 16.26
N TRP A 307 21.27 29.56 15.50
CA TRP A 307 20.18 29.63 14.52
C TRP A 307 18.83 29.39 15.20
N THR A 308 18.03 30.45 15.35
CA THR A 308 16.63 30.35 15.78
C THR A 308 15.72 30.26 14.56
N ARG A 309 14.48 29.76 14.75
CA ARG A 309 13.46 29.68 13.68
C ARG A 309 13.24 31.04 12.99
N LYS A 310 13.36 32.13 13.77
CA LYS A 310 13.31 33.51 13.27
C LYS A 310 14.49 33.83 12.35
N ARG A 311 15.73 33.54 12.74
CA ARG A 311 16.92 33.75 11.89
C ARG A 311 16.91 32.95 10.59
N ILE A 312 16.38 31.72 10.62
CA ILE A 312 16.23 30.89 9.41
C ILE A 312 15.19 31.54 8.46
N SER A 313 14.09 32.05 9.02
CA SER A 313 13.06 32.76 8.24
C SER A 313 13.59 34.09 7.67
N ASP A 314 14.32 34.86 8.46
CA ASP A 314 14.90 36.15 8.05
C ASP A 314 15.96 35.95 6.96
N TRP A 315 16.80 34.92 7.08
CA TRP A 315 17.78 34.54 6.05
C TRP A 315 17.14 34.00 4.77
N ALA A 316 16.06 33.23 4.89
CA ALA A 316 15.28 32.75 3.75
C ALA A 316 14.65 33.92 2.97
N ALA A 317 14.14 34.92 3.70
CA ALA A 317 13.59 36.13 3.12
C ALA A 317 14.67 36.99 2.43
N SER A 318 15.85 37.16 3.06
CA SER A 318 16.95 37.93 2.46
C SER A 318 17.54 37.26 1.22
N SER A 319 17.65 35.94 1.21
CA SER A 319 18.21 35.16 0.08
C SER A 319 17.25 35.09 -1.10
N ALA A 320 15.93 35.08 -0.84
CA ALA A 320 14.91 35.18 -1.88
C ALA A 320 14.89 36.58 -2.52
N TYR A 321 15.15 37.64 -1.74
CA TYR A 321 15.25 39.01 -2.23
C TYR A 321 16.46 39.21 -3.16
N GLN A 322 17.63 38.68 -2.77
CA GLN A 322 18.86 38.76 -3.58
C GLN A 322 18.69 38.05 -4.95
N CYS A 323 18.06 36.88 -4.96
CA CYS A 323 17.80 36.11 -6.18
C CYS A 323 16.79 36.79 -7.12
N MET A 324 15.87 37.61 -6.59
CA MET A 324 14.92 38.38 -7.39
C MET A 324 15.54 39.65 -7.97
N CYS A 325 16.43 40.33 -7.24
CA CYS A 325 17.14 41.51 -7.74
C CYS A 325 18.08 41.17 -8.92
N ASP A 326 18.77 40.02 -8.86
CA ASP A 326 19.71 39.57 -9.91
C ASP A 326 19.03 39.10 -11.20
N THR A 327 17.73 38.75 -11.16
CA THR A 327 17.01 38.19 -12.32
C THR A 327 16.20 39.24 -13.08
N PHE A 328 15.82 40.37 -12.46
CA PHE A 328 14.88 41.32 -13.07
C PHE A 328 15.24 42.81 -12.99
N GLY A 329 16.31 43.24 -12.30
CA GLY A 329 16.79 44.63 -12.40
C GLY A 329 15.74 45.70 -12.11
N ILE A 330 14.91 45.51 -11.07
CA ILE A 330 13.92 46.51 -10.64
C ILE A 330 14.30 46.98 -9.24
N GLU A 331 14.71 48.24 -9.14
CA GLU A 331 14.86 48.95 -7.87
C GLU A 331 13.51 49.45 -7.36
N ASP A 332 13.28 49.13 -6.09
CA ASP A 332 12.68 49.99 -5.07
C ASP A 332 11.17 49.87 -4.74
N ARG A 333 10.96 49.84 -3.42
CA ARG A 333 9.72 49.98 -2.61
C ARG A 333 8.74 48.80 -2.56
N PHE A 334 8.70 48.12 -1.42
CA PHE A 334 7.49 47.88 -0.62
C PHE A 334 7.89 47.26 0.75
N ASP A 335 7.51 47.92 1.85
CA ASP A 335 7.74 47.45 3.23
C ASP A 335 6.85 46.24 3.59
N PRO A 336 7.33 45.23 4.34
CA PRO A 336 6.52 44.08 4.75
C PRO A 336 5.71 44.36 6.03
N PRO A 337 4.44 43.91 6.11
CA PRO A 337 3.63 44.06 7.31
C PRO A 337 3.93 42.97 8.36
N ILE A 338 3.87 43.38 9.63
CA ILE A 338 4.03 42.59 10.84
C ILE A 338 2.83 41.62 10.99
N LEU A 339 3.09 40.33 11.22
CA LEU A 339 2.05 39.33 11.50
C LEU A 339 2.32 38.63 12.84
N VAL A 340 1.40 38.87 13.78
CA VAL A 340 1.25 38.26 15.11
C VAL A 340 0.72 36.83 14.96
N SER A 341 1.30 35.90 15.72
CA SER A 341 1.00 34.47 15.67
C SER A 341 -0.21 34.09 16.53
N THR A 342 -1.25 33.52 15.91
CA THR A 342 -2.26 32.70 16.59
C THR A 342 -2.29 31.34 15.92
N ILE A 343 -2.10 30.26 16.69
CA ILE A 343 -2.10 28.88 16.18
C ILE A 343 -3.56 28.44 16.11
N HIS A 344 -4.08 28.27 14.90
CA HIS A 344 -5.31 27.51 14.63
C HIS A 344 -4.94 26.15 14.04
N GLU A 345 -5.69 25.12 14.41
CA GLU A 345 -5.63 23.82 13.74
C GLU A 345 -5.78 24.00 12.22
N PRO A 346 -4.91 23.40 11.40
CA PRO A 346 -5.08 23.49 9.96
C PRO A 346 -6.29 22.66 9.53
N ALA A 347 -7.20 23.29 8.79
CA ALA A 347 -8.33 22.63 8.13
C ALA A 347 -7.93 21.31 7.46
N LYS A 348 -8.83 20.31 7.53
CA LYS A 348 -8.72 18.98 6.91
C LYS A 348 -8.15 19.11 5.48
N ASP A 349 -6.94 18.60 5.25
CA ASP A 349 -6.29 18.66 3.93
C ASP A 349 -7.09 17.79 2.94
N PRO A 350 -7.73 18.37 1.90
CA PRO A 350 -8.55 17.62 0.95
C PRO A 350 -7.74 16.63 0.09
N ARG A 351 -6.41 16.56 0.26
CA ARG A 351 -5.52 15.63 -0.44
C ARG A 351 -5.34 14.29 0.27
N ILE A 352 -5.77 14.15 1.53
CA ILE A 352 -5.69 12.89 2.28
C ILE A 352 -6.96 12.08 1.99
N PRO A 353 -6.85 10.83 1.51
CA PRO A 353 -8.02 10.01 1.28
C PRO A 353 -8.84 9.82 2.55
N PRO A 354 -10.19 9.81 2.47
CA PRO A 354 -11.07 9.81 3.64
C PRO A 354 -10.92 8.56 4.52
N TRP A 355 -10.35 7.46 4.01
CA TRP A 355 -10.10 6.24 4.76
C TRP A 355 -8.80 6.27 5.59
N VAL A 356 -7.91 7.24 5.38
CA VAL A 356 -6.66 7.33 6.16
C VAL A 356 -6.95 8.07 7.47
N PRO A 357 -6.55 7.52 8.64
CA PRO A 357 -6.73 8.23 9.89
C PRO A 357 -5.97 9.55 9.92
N SER A 358 -6.53 10.54 10.62
CA SER A 358 -5.87 11.83 10.81
C SER A 358 -4.52 11.67 11.56
N ARG A 359 -3.63 12.65 11.41
CA ARG A 359 -2.35 12.63 12.15
C ARG A 359 -2.56 12.67 13.67
N GLY A 360 -3.52 13.46 14.16
CA GLY A 360 -3.86 13.54 15.58
C GLY A 360 -4.37 12.20 16.09
N THR A 361 -5.27 11.57 15.35
CA THR A 361 -5.81 10.24 15.65
C THR A 361 -4.70 9.19 15.76
N LYS A 362 -3.74 9.17 14.82
CA LYS A 362 -2.60 8.22 14.88
C LYS A 362 -1.77 8.37 16.15
N ILE A 363 -1.51 9.60 16.59
CA ILE A 363 -0.79 9.88 17.83
C ILE A 363 -1.58 9.35 19.03
N ARG A 364 -2.90 9.55 19.04
CA ARG A 364 -3.78 9.05 20.11
C ARG A 364 -3.80 7.52 20.16
N VAL A 365 -3.92 6.84 19.01
CA VAL A 365 -3.82 5.38 18.90
C VAL A 365 -2.48 4.89 19.46
N ASP A 366 -1.37 5.47 18.99
CA ASP A 366 -0.02 5.08 19.44
C ASP A 366 0.16 5.28 20.97
N SER A 367 -0.52 6.28 21.57
CA SER A 367 -0.41 6.55 23.01
C SER A 367 -1.15 5.55 23.92
N VAL A 368 -2.15 4.85 23.39
CA VAL A 368 -2.97 3.89 24.15
C VAL A 368 -2.78 2.44 23.72
N ASP A 369 -2.03 2.19 22.64
CA ASP A 369 -1.80 0.84 22.14
C ASP A 369 -0.93 0.01 23.10
N PRO A 370 -1.47 -1.06 23.71
CA PRO A 370 -0.68 -1.91 24.59
C PRO A 370 0.42 -2.67 23.85
N ASN A 371 0.35 -2.75 22.52
CA ASN A 371 1.31 -3.48 21.68
C ASN A 371 2.46 -2.59 21.16
N GLN A 372 2.56 -1.33 21.61
CA GLN A 372 3.66 -0.41 21.29
C GLN A 372 3.88 -0.19 19.78
N GLY A 373 2.79 -0.11 19.01
CA GLY A 373 2.85 0.12 17.58
C GLY A 373 2.99 -1.14 16.73
N ARG A 374 2.95 -2.33 17.33
CA ARG A 374 3.06 -3.63 16.63
C ARG A 374 1.71 -4.08 16.08
N CYS A 375 1.74 -4.99 15.11
CA CYS A 375 0.51 -5.62 14.65
C CYS A 375 -0.15 -6.40 15.79
N LEU A 376 -1.44 -6.17 16.03
CA LEU A 376 -2.23 -6.85 17.06
C LEU A 376 -2.15 -8.38 16.94
N ILE A 377 -2.26 -8.92 15.73
CA ILE A 377 -2.42 -10.36 15.46
C ILE A 377 -1.08 -11.07 15.21
N GLU A 378 -0.16 -10.45 14.47
CA GLU A 378 1.14 -11.04 14.14
C GLU A 378 2.24 -10.63 15.13
N ASN A 379 1.98 -9.66 16.02
CA ASN A 379 2.97 -9.06 16.92
C ASN A 379 4.25 -8.57 16.20
N CYS A 380 4.11 -8.24 14.92
CA CYS A 380 5.21 -7.85 14.06
C CYS A 380 5.49 -6.34 14.19
N LEU A 381 6.75 -5.94 13.99
CA LEU A 381 7.20 -4.56 14.20
C LEU A 381 6.56 -3.57 13.22
N LYS A 382 6.35 -2.32 13.66
CA LYS A 382 5.67 -1.26 12.89
C LYS A 382 6.20 -1.05 11.47
N PHE A 383 7.51 -1.23 11.27
CA PHE A 383 8.16 -1.08 9.96
C PHE A 383 7.93 -2.27 9.00
N ARG A 384 7.24 -3.34 9.44
CA ARG A 384 6.77 -4.45 8.60
C ARG A 384 5.39 -4.14 8.00
N GLU A 385 5.17 -2.89 7.59
CA GLU A 385 3.92 -2.43 6.97
C GLU A 385 2.70 -2.66 7.87
N VAL A 386 2.83 -2.29 9.15
CA VAL A 386 1.69 -2.25 10.07
C VAL A 386 0.87 -1.00 9.76
N GLU A 387 -0.41 -1.21 9.45
CA GLU A 387 -1.37 -0.20 9.06
C GLU A 387 -2.36 0.09 10.20
N TYR A 388 -2.89 1.32 10.18
CA TYR A 388 -3.99 1.71 11.05
C TYR A 388 -5.30 1.28 10.38
N CYS A 389 -5.97 0.32 10.99
CA CYS A 389 -7.17 -0.32 10.49
C CYS A 389 -8.36 0.17 11.33
N HIS A 390 -9.32 0.84 10.67
CA HIS A 390 -10.60 1.15 11.32
C HIS A 390 -11.43 -0.13 11.46
N VAL A 391 -11.94 -0.39 12.66
CA VAL A 391 -12.84 -1.51 12.94
C VAL A 391 -14.16 -1.26 12.20
N ILE A 392 -14.86 -0.18 12.50
CA ILE A 392 -15.95 0.34 11.66
C ILE A 392 -15.36 1.31 10.62
N PRO A 393 -15.48 1.05 9.31
CA PRO A 393 -14.81 1.86 8.29
C PRO A 393 -15.35 3.29 8.28
N ARG A 394 -14.48 4.28 8.07
CA ARG A 394 -14.89 5.70 8.01
C ARG A 394 -15.90 6.02 6.91
N SER A 395 -15.97 5.22 5.84
CA SER A 395 -17.00 5.36 4.82
C SER A 395 -18.41 5.18 5.38
N PHE A 396 -18.55 4.55 6.55
CA PHE A 396 -19.80 4.33 7.24
C PHE A 396 -20.48 5.63 7.70
N THR A 397 -19.73 6.73 7.87
CA THR A 397 -20.32 8.03 8.23
C THR A 397 -21.28 8.59 7.18
N LYS A 398 -21.32 8.00 5.97
CA LYS A 398 -22.28 8.35 4.91
C LYS A 398 -23.69 7.79 5.18
N PHE A 399 -23.82 6.80 6.05
CA PHE A 399 -25.11 6.21 6.42
C PHE A 399 -25.65 6.94 7.65
N THR A 400 -26.29 8.09 7.42
CA THR A 400 -26.76 8.99 8.48
C THR A 400 -27.67 8.27 9.46
N ASP A 401 -28.59 7.45 8.96
CA ASP A 401 -29.58 6.76 9.79
C ASP A 401 -28.89 5.78 10.75
N ASN A 402 -27.93 4.99 10.27
CA ASN A 402 -27.18 4.07 11.13
C ASN A 402 -26.30 4.82 12.14
N MET A 403 -25.68 5.93 11.74
CA MET A 403 -24.91 6.77 12.66
C MET A 403 -25.81 7.34 13.77
N THR A 404 -27.01 7.82 13.41
CA THR A 404 -28.01 8.33 14.36
C THR A 404 -28.49 7.23 15.31
N ASN A 405 -28.74 6.02 14.80
CA ASN A 405 -29.14 4.87 15.64
C ASN A 405 -28.02 4.52 16.63
N LEU A 406 -26.77 4.43 16.16
CA LEU A 406 -25.61 4.18 17.02
C LEU A 406 -25.46 5.24 18.11
N GLU A 407 -25.53 6.52 17.75
CA GLU A 407 -25.47 7.63 18.71
C GLU A 407 -26.55 7.53 19.77
N TRP A 408 -27.78 7.23 19.37
CA TRP A 408 -28.89 7.05 20.29
C TRP A 408 -28.62 5.93 21.29
N TYR A 409 -28.37 4.70 20.82
CA TYR A 409 -28.22 3.54 21.70
C TYR A 409 -26.94 3.55 22.51
N TRP A 410 -25.86 4.16 22.00
CA TRP A 410 -24.62 4.31 22.74
C TRP A 410 -24.68 5.43 23.79
N GLY A 411 -25.79 6.16 23.88
CA GLY A 411 -26.02 7.22 24.85
C GLY A 411 -25.31 8.54 24.50
N LEU A 412 -24.95 8.72 23.23
CA LEU A 412 -24.26 9.92 22.74
C LEU A 412 -25.27 11.06 22.47
N ARG A 413 -24.74 12.27 22.30
CA ARG A 413 -25.51 13.39 21.74
C ARG A 413 -25.62 13.20 20.23
N HIS A 414 -26.64 13.80 19.62
CA HIS A 414 -26.84 13.67 18.19
C HIS A 414 -25.69 14.35 17.41
N SER A 415 -25.23 13.69 16.33
CA SER A 415 -24.14 14.12 15.47
C SER A 415 -22.77 14.28 16.17
N THR A 416 -22.50 13.49 17.22
CA THR A 416 -21.20 13.50 17.93
C THR A 416 -20.37 12.24 17.75
N LEU A 417 -20.88 11.17 17.12
CA LEU A 417 -20.08 9.95 16.92
C LEU A 417 -19.01 10.17 15.83
N ASP A 418 -17.74 10.18 16.23
CA ASP A 418 -16.61 10.16 15.31
C ASP A 418 -16.03 8.75 15.15
N LEU A 419 -15.97 8.27 13.91
CA LEU A 419 -15.32 7.00 13.57
C LEU A 419 -13.79 7.15 13.41
N ASP A 420 -13.24 8.36 13.31
CA ASP A 420 -11.80 8.63 13.26
C ASP A 420 -11.18 8.81 14.66
N THR A 421 -11.57 7.93 15.58
CA THR A 421 -11.17 7.92 16.99
C THR A 421 -10.25 6.74 17.33
N ARG A 422 -9.44 6.89 18.39
CA ARG A 422 -8.58 5.81 18.90
C ARG A 422 -9.37 4.57 19.32
N ARG A 423 -10.64 4.74 19.74
CA ARG A 423 -11.51 3.64 20.17
C ARG A 423 -11.93 2.71 19.03
N ASN A 424 -11.74 3.14 17.78
CA ASN A 424 -12.17 2.44 16.56
C ASN A 424 -10.99 2.03 15.66
N ILE A 425 -9.73 2.25 16.05
CA ILE A 425 -8.57 1.99 15.19
C ILE A 425 -7.58 1.04 15.86
N LEU A 426 -7.33 -0.10 15.21
CA LEU A 426 -6.32 -1.07 15.62
C LEU A 426 -5.13 -1.05 14.66
N LEU A 427 -4.03 -1.70 15.06
CA LEU A 427 -2.86 -1.89 14.23
C LEU A 427 -2.81 -3.31 13.66
N ALA A 428 -2.81 -3.45 12.34
CA ALA A 428 -2.79 -4.73 11.65
C ALA A 428 -1.75 -4.74 10.51
N GLY A 429 -1.11 -5.88 10.24
CA GLY A 429 -0.29 -6.02 9.03
C GLY A 429 -1.17 -5.90 7.78
N SER A 430 -0.63 -5.35 6.69
CA SER A 430 -1.40 -5.05 5.46
C SER A 430 -2.25 -6.21 4.95
N SER A 431 -1.73 -7.45 4.95
CA SER A 431 -2.51 -8.62 4.52
C SER A 431 -3.71 -8.90 5.43
N LEU A 432 -3.55 -8.82 6.76
CA LEU A 432 -4.66 -9.04 7.69
C LEU A 432 -5.67 -7.89 7.68
N HIS A 433 -5.21 -6.65 7.46
CA HIS A 433 -6.08 -5.51 7.23
C HIS A 433 -6.95 -5.71 5.98
N GLY A 434 -6.35 -6.11 4.85
CA GLY A 434 -7.11 -6.43 3.64
C GLY A 434 -8.14 -7.55 3.86
N LEU A 435 -7.80 -8.58 4.63
CA LEU A 435 -8.74 -9.65 4.99
C LEU A 435 -9.87 -9.17 5.91
N HIS A 436 -9.59 -8.23 6.81
CA HIS A 436 -10.60 -7.60 7.67
C HIS A 436 -11.64 -6.84 6.84
N ASP A 437 -11.16 -5.98 5.93
CA ASP A 437 -11.99 -5.15 5.05
C ASP A 437 -12.85 -5.99 4.11
N ASN A 438 -12.42 -7.21 3.78
CA ASN A 438 -13.17 -8.18 2.98
C ASN A 438 -14.01 -9.16 3.82
N HIS A 439 -14.34 -8.81 5.07
CA HIS A 439 -15.21 -9.58 5.96
C HIS A 439 -14.72 -11.01 6.26
N ARG A 440 -13.41 -11.26 6.26
CA ARG A 440 -12.85 -12.62 6.44
C ARG A 440 -12.65 -13.02 7.90
N TRP A 441 -12.55 -12.06 8.81
CA TRP A 441 -12.39 -12.30 10.24
C TRP A 441 -12.96 -11.13 11.06
N GLY A 442 -13.26 -11.39 12.34
CA GLY A 442 -13.76 -10.39 13.30
C GLY A 442 -13.08 -10.50 14.67
N LEU A 443 -13.16 -9.42 15.47
CA LEU A 443 -12.71 -9.42 16.86
C LEU A 443 -13.87 -9.73 17.80
N LEU A 444 -13.80 -10.85 18.51
CA LEU A 444 -14.74 -11.22 19.57
C LEU A 444 -14.32 -10.54 20.89
N PRO A 445 -15.12 -9.62 21.44
CA PRO A 445 -14.85 -9.03 22.77
C PRO A 445 -14.98 -10.06 23.89
N PRO A 446 -14.60 -9.70 25.13
CA PRO A 446 -14.87 -10.50 26.32
C PRO A 446 -16.36 -10.85 26.48
N ASP A 447 -16.64 -12.13 26.77
CA ASP A 447 -17.99 -12.65 26.89
C ASP A 447 -18.81 -11.93 27.98
N ASP A 448 -18.18 -11.51 29.08
CA ASP A 448 -18.84 -10.75 30.15
C ASP A 448 -19.34 -9.38 29.67
N ILE A 449 -18.59 -8.72 28.79
CA ILE A 449 -19.00 -7.44 28.20
C ILE A 449 -20.14 -7.65 27.21
N ILE A 450 -20.06 -8.68 26.36
CA ILE A 450 -21.16 -9.04 25.45
C ILE A 450 -22.44 -9.33 26.24
N ASN A 451 -22.31 -10.10 27.33
CA ASN A 451 -23.44 -10.42 28.19
C ASN A 451 -24.06 -9.19 28.85
N LYS A 452 -23.26 -8.20 29.29
CA LYS A 452 -23.78 -6.93 29.82
C LYS A 452 -24.65 -6.20 28.79
N TYR A 453 -24.19 -6.13 27.54
CA TYR A 453 -24.95 -5.51 26.45
C TYR A 453 -26.21 -6.31 26.09
N ALA A 454 -26.12 -7.64 26.04
CA ALA A 454 -27.26 -8.49 25.70
C ALA A 454 -28.34 -8.48 26.78
N ASN A 455 -27.97 -8.46 28.06
CA ASN A 455 -28.92 -8.40 29.19
C ASN A 455 -29.64 -7.05 29.28
N ASN A 456 -29.19 -6.06 28.50
CA ASN A 456 -29.80 -4.75 28.41
C ASN A 456 -30.87 -4.63 27.30
N ILE A 457 -31.16 -5.77 26.68
CA ILE A 457 -32.21 -5.95 25.70
C ILE A 457 -33.37 -6.65 26.42
N ASP A 458 -34.56 -6.06 26.37
CA ASP A 458 -35.74 -6.64 27.01
C ASP A 458 -36.36 -7.79 26.19
N GLU A 459 -37.44 -8.38 26.70
CA GLU A 459 -38.15 -9.49 26.04
C GLU A 459 -38.78 -9.10 24.70
N GLU A 460 -38.98 -7.79 24.45
CA GLU A 460 -39.49 -7.24 23.18
C GLU A 460 -38.34 -6.89 22.21
N GLU A 461 -37.11 -7.29 22.53
CA GLU A 461 -35.87 -6.96 21.81
C GLU A 461 -35.54 -5.45 21.78
N HIS A 462 -36.09 -4.65 22.70
CA HIS A 462 -35.76 -3.23 22.82
C HIS A 462 -34.51 -3.03 23.68
N TYR A 463 -33.55 -2.26 23.16
CA TYR A 463 -32.31 -1.94 23.86
C TYR A 463 -32.48 -0.68 24.72
N GLN A 464 -32.19 -0.78 26.02
CA GLN A 464 -32.28 0.37 26.93
C GLN A 464 -31.11 1.34 26.73
N ARG A 465 -31.40 2.60 26.43
CA ARG A 465 -30.38 3.63 26.16
C ARG A 465 -29.47 3.88 27.37
N GLY A 466 -28.15 3.92 27.14
CA GLY A 466 -27.17 4.50 28.06
C GLY A 466 -26.86 3.73 29.35
N SER A 467 -27.45 2.55 29.57
CA SER A 467 -27.36 1.81 30.84
C SER A 467 -26.11 0.93 30.99
N VAL A 468 -25.35 0.69 29.91
CA VAL A 468 -24.15 -0.15 29.96
C VAL A 468 -22.88 0.70 29.89
N GLU A 469 -22.27 0.87 31.06
CA GLU A 469 -20.97 1.52 31.20
C GLU A 469 -19.83 0.51 31.04
N VAL A 470 -18.94 0.79 30.09
CA VAL A 470 -17.68 0.06 29.90
C VAL A 470 -16.59 1.12 29.87
N PRO A 471 -15.67 1.15 30.85
CA PRO A 471 -14.61 2.15 30.88
C PRO A 471 -13.64 1.93 29.74
N ASP A 472 -13.02 3.01 29.25
CA ASP A 472 -11.89 2.90 28.34
C ASP A 472 -10.75 2.09 29.00
N GLY A 473 -10.11 1.22 28.22
CA GLY A 473 -9.05 0.38 28.73
C GLY A 473 -8.53 -0.60 27.70
N VAL A 474 -7.77 -1.58 28.18
CA VAL A 474 -7.30 -2.72 27.37
C VAL A 474 -8.22 -3.89 27.62
N PHE A 475 -8.72 -4.49 26.54
CA PHE A 475 -9.57 -5.67 26.58
C PHE A 475 -8.91 -6.84 25.87
N SER A 476 -9.35 -8.04 26.26
CA SER A 476 -8.82 -9.30 25.73
C SER A 476 -9.77 -9.85 24.67
N TYR A 477 -9.37 -9.75 23.39
CA TYR A 477 -10.15 -10.19 22.24
C TYR A 477 -9.73 -11.57 21.74
N ARG A 478 -10.65 -12.26 21.07
CA ARG A 478 -10.35 -13.44 20.25
C ARG A 478 -10.54 -13.13 18.77
N LEU A 479 -9.64 -13.63 17.91
CA LEU A 479 -9.83 -13.57 16.46
C LEU A 479 -10.76 -14.71 16.04
N ILE A 480 -11.86 -14.38 15.36
CA ILE A 480 -12.80 -15.37 14.84
C ILE A 480 -12.73 -15.35 13.30
N PRO A 481 -12.38 -16.47 12.65
CA PRO A 481 -12.46 -16.57 11.20
C PRO A 481 -13.93 -16.64 10.75
N LEU A 482 -14.28 -15.90 9.71
CA LEU A 482 -15.65 -15.76 9.20
C LEU A 482 -15.84 -16.28 7.77
N HIS A 483 -14.80 -16.87 7.20
CA HIS A 483 -14.83 -17.36 5.83
C HIS A 483 -13.92 -18.59 5.65
N PRO A 484 -14.33 -19.62 4.87
CA PRO A 484 -13.51 -20.81 4.61
C PRO A 484 -12.14 -20.52 4.02
N GLY A 485 -12.00 -19.41 3.28
CA GLY A 485 -10.71 -18.93 2.79
C GLY A 485 -9.68 -18.58 3.87
N MET A 486 -10.09 -18.51 5.15
CA MET A 486 -9.16 -18.40 6.28
C MET A 486 -8.52 -19.74 6.66
N GLU A 487 -9.06 -20.88 6.20
CA GLU A 487 -8.51 -22.22 6.49
C GLU A 487 -7.11 -22.39 5.92
N THR A 488 -6.82 -21.77 4.78
CA THR A 488 -5.51 -21.86 4.11
C THR A 488 -4.47 -20.90 4.68
N ILE A 489 -4.85 -20.08 5.67
CA ILE A 489 -4.03 -18.98 6.18
C ILE A 489 -3.30 -19.41 7.47
N GLY A 490 -1.97 -19.32 7.44
CA GLY A 490 -1.14 -19.36 8.65
C GLY A 490 -0.91 -17.97 9.21
N ILE A 491 -1.22 -17.76 10.50
CA ILE A 491 -0.87 -16.54 11.24
C ILE A 491 0.52 -16.73 11.83
N HIS A 492 1.48 -15.96 11.34
CA HIS A 492 2.86 -16.00 11.80
C HIS A 492 3.10 -14.96 12.89
N ARG A 493 3.01 -15.37 14.15
CA ARG A 493 3.11 -14.46 15.29
C ARG A 493 4.52 -14.43 15.87
N GLN A 494 5.11 -13.23 15.98
CA GLN A 494 6.40 -13.05 16.65
C GLN A 494 6.25 -13.22 18.17
N LEU A 495 7.18 -13.96 18.78
CA LEU A 495 7.25 -14.13 20.22
C LEU A 495 8.07 -13.00 20.86
N GLY A 496 7.55 -12.46 21.96
CA GLY A 496 8.20 -11.39 22.71
C GLY A 496 8.24 -10.04 22.00
N HIS A 497 8.94 -9.09 22.61
CA HIS A 497 9.09 -7.72 22.11
C HIS A 497 10.51 -7.41 21.64
N GLU A 498 11.48 -8.29 21.93
CA GLU A 498 12.89 -8.06 21.62
C GLU A 498 13.14 -8.10 20.11
N PRO A 499 13.74 -7.04 19.52
CA PRO A 499 14.02 -6.99 18.09
C PRO A 499 14.98 -8.08 17.59
N ASP A 500 15.88 -8.52 18.47
CA ASP A 500 16.98 -9.45 18.13
C ASP A 500 16.58 -10.92 18.33
N ASN A 501 15.48 -11.19 19.04
CA ASN A 501 14.96 -12.53 19.23
C ASN A 501 13.90 -12.83 18.16
N LEU A 502 14.35 -13.34 17.02
CA LEU A 502 13.51 -13.73 15.89
C LEU A 502 12.86 -15.10 16.12
N THR A 503 12.11 -15.22 17.20
CA THR A 503 11.30 -16.41 17.48
C THR A 503 9.86 -16.17 17.06
N PHE A 504 9.26 -17.19 16.45
CA PHE A 504 7.91 -17.11 15.91
C PHE A 504 7.13 -18.36 16.25
N THR A 505 5.81 -18.22 16.30
CA THR A 505 4.87 -19.32 16.38
C THR A 505 3.83 -19.18 15.28
N THR A 506 3.56 -20.28 14.60
CA THR A 506 2.56 -20.33 13.53
C THR A 506 1.27 -20.88 14.11
N HIS A 507 0.21 -20.07 14.02
CA HIS A 507 -1.15 -20.47 14.37
C HIS A 507 -1.93 -20.72 13.09
N VAL A 508 -2.59 -21.87 13.00
CA VAL A 508 -3.41 -22.25 11.84
C VAL A 508 -4.87 -22.27 12.20
N PHE A 509 -5.74 -22.25 11.19
CA PHE A 509 -7.18 -22.38 11.38
C PHE A 509 -7.50 -23.60 12.26
N PRO A 510 -8.45 -23.49 13.19
CA PRO A 510 -9.35 -22.36 13.45
C PRO A 510 -8.80 -21.28 14.39
N PHE A 511 -7.49 -21.28 14.62
CA PHE A 511 -6.74 -20.34 15.47
C PHE A 511 -7.06 -20.43 16.96
N ASP A 512 -7.59 -21.57 17.43
CA ASP A 512 -7.88 -21.81 18.85
C ASP A 512 -6.62 -21.71 19.74
N GLN A 513 -5.44 -21.86 19.16
CA GLN A 513 -4.14 -21.73 19.85
C GLN A 513 -3.58 -20.31 19.84
N LEU A 514 -4.20 -19.36 19.12
CA LEU A 514 -3.77 -17.97 19.10
C LEU A 514 -4.04 -17.37 20.50
N PRO A 515 -3.04 -16.72 21.14
CA PRO A 515 -3.25 -16.14 22.45
C PRO A 515 -4.28 -15.00 22.39
N PRO A 516 -4.99 -14.71 23.50
CA PRO A 516 -5.91 -13.59 23.55
C PRO A 516 -5.22 -12.27 23.20
N LEU A 517 -5.87 -11.48 22.35
CA LEU A 517 -5.34 -10.26 21.76
C LEU A 517 -5.64 -9.07 22.66
N GLN A 518 -4.62 -8.48 23.27
CA GLN A 518 -4.77 -7.29 24.10
C GLN A 518 -4.93 -6.06 23.21
N CYS A 519 -6.09 -5.40 23.27
CA CYS A 519 -6.43 -4.29 22.39
C CYS A 519 -7.18 -3.19 23.13
N HIS A 520 -6.95 -1.94 22.73
CA HIS A 520 -7.59 -0.75 23.31
C HIS A 520 -8.89 -0.34 22.59
N ILE A 521 -9.30 -1.10 21.55
CA ILE A 521 -10.57 -0.89 20.86
C ILE A 521 -11.70 -0.97 21.88
N HIS A 522 -12.67 -0.06 21.80
CA HIS A 522 -13.81 -0.10 22.70
C HIS A 522 -14.80 -1.19 22.22
N PRO A 523 -15.32 -2.06 23.10
CA PRO A 523 -16.17 -3.19 22.72
C PRO A 523 -17.39 -2.84 21.87
N LYS A 524 -18.02 -1.68 22.06
CA LYS A 524 -19.10 -1.17 21.19
C LYS A 524 -18.75 -1.23 19.69
N PHE A 525 -17.57 -0.77 19.31
CA PHE A 525 -17.14 -0.78 17.89
C PHE A 525 -16.98 -2.21 17.38
N ALA A 526 -16.32 -3.07 18.16
CA ALA A 526 -16.11 -4.47 17.79
C ALA A 526 -17.43 -5.26 17.71
N ILE A 527 -18.37 -5.05 18.63
CA ILE A 527 -19.69 -5.72 18.62
C ILE A 527 -20.48 -5.33 17.39
N TYR A 528 -20.59 -4.03 17.10
CA TYR A 528 -21.36 -3.56 15.95
C TYR A 528 -20.77 -4.06 14.63
N GLU A 529 -19.46 -3.91 14.47
CA GLU A 529 -18.72 -4.37 13.30
C GLU A 529 -18.91 -5.87 13.07
N PHE A 530 -18.70 -6.66 14.13
CA PHE A 530 -18.79 -8.11 14.03
C PHE A 530 -20.23 -8.56 13.76
N GLY A 531 -21.22 -7.96 14.40
CA GLY A 531 -22.63 -8.24 14.11
C GLY A 531 -23.02 -7.91 12.66
N SER A 532 -22.54 -6.78 12.13
CA SER A 532 -22.74 -6.41 10.72
C SER A 532 -22.15 -7.46 9.77
N LYS A 533 -20.90 -7.89 10.03
CA LYS A 533 -20.27 -9.00 9.29
C LYS A 533 -21.11 -10.27 9.34
N LEU A 534 -21.57 -10.68 10.52
CA LEU A 534 -22.36 -11.91 10.73
C LEU A 534 -23.68 -11.91 9.95
N VAL A 535 -24.39 -10.78 9.91
CA VAL A 535 -25.64 -10.64 9.16
C VAL A 535 -25.40 -10.69 7.64
N GLY A 536 -24.22 -10.27 7.17
CA GLY A 536 -23.81 -10.37 5.77
C GLY A 536 -23.39 -11.78 5.31
N LEU A 537 -23.26 -12.76 6.22
CA LEU A 537 -22.85 -14.12 5.86
C LEU A 537 -24.00 -14.97 5.29
N ALA A 538 -23.64 -15.96 4.47
CA ALA A 538 -24.59 -17.00 4.04
C ALA A 538 -25.17 -17.74 5.25
N ALA A 539 -26.43 -18.18 5.14
CA ALA A 539 -27.17 -18.74 6.27
C ALA A 539 -26.52 -20.00 6.85
N GLU A 540 -25.98 -20.85 5.99
CA GLU A 540 -25.31 -22.10 6.33
C GLU A 540 -24.03 -21.82 7.14
N MET A 541 -23.18 -20.92 6.63
CA MET A 541 -21.94 -20.53 7.29
C MET A 541 -22.20 -19.85 8.63
N ARG A 542 -23.23 -19.00 8.71
CA ARG A 542 -23.64 -18.37 9.98
C ARG A 542 -24.11 -19.41 11.00
N ALA A 543 -24.87 -20.43 10.59
CA ALA A 543 -25.32 -21.49 11.49
C ALA A 543 -24.14 -22.29 12.06
N GLU A 544 -23.16 -22.66 11.22
CA GLU A 544 -21.93 -23.34 11.65
C GLU A 544 -21.13 -22.48 12.67
N LEU A 545 -21.02 -21.17 12.42
CA LEU A 545 -20.37 -20.26 13.35
C LEU A 545 -21.09 -20.17 14.69
N PHE A 546 -22.43 -20.16 14.71
CA PHE A 546 -23.22 -20.07 15.94
C PHE A 546 -23.18 -21.37 16.74
N GLU A 547 -23.18 -22.53 16.07
CA GLU A 547 -22.96 -23.82 16.73
C GLU A 547 -21.59 -23.86 17.41
N ARG A 548 -20.56 -23.37 16.73
CA ARG A 548 -19.19 -23.37 17.24
C ARG A 548 -18.95 -22.31 18.32
N TRP A 549 -19.53 -21.13 18.17
CA TRP A 549 -19.40 -20.00 19.09
C TRP A 549 -20.78 -19.42 19.43
N PRO A 550 -21.53 -20.03 20.38
CA PRO A 550 -22.90 -19.60 20.71
C PRO A 550 -23.01 -18.16 21.21
N ILE A 551 -21.92 -17.58 21.72
CA ILE A 551 -21.87 -16.16 22.13
C ILE A 551 -22.15 -15.20 20.96
N LEU A 552 -21.94 -15.65 19.71
CA LEU A 552 -22.20 -14.85 18.52
C LEU A 552 -23.69 -14.57 18.30
N ASP A 553 -24.60 -15.40 18.82
CA ASP A 553 -26.04 -15.11 18.81
C ASP A 553 -26.34 -13.80 19.54
N LYS A 554 -25.66 -13.56 20.66
CA LYS A 554 -25.80 -12.33 21.43
C LYS A 554 -25.25 -11.12 20.70
N ILE A 555 -24.13 -11.27 19.99
CA ILE A 555 -23.60 -10.21 19.13
C ILE A 555 -24.61 -9.86 18.02
N ALA A 556 -25.16 -10.86 17.35
CA ALA A 556 -26.16 -10.65 16.30
C ALA A 556 -27.46 -10.02 16.84
N LEU A 557 -27.85 -10.35 18.09
CA LEU A 557 -28.97 -9.70 18.78
C LEU A 557 -28.67 -8.22 19.07
N ILE A 558 -27.53 -7.92 19.69
CA ILE A 558 -27.12 -6.54 20.02
C ILE A 558 -27.00 -5.68 18.75
N TYR A 559 -26.39 -6.21 17.69
CA TYR A 559 -26.28 -5.51 16.42
C TYR A 559 -27.64 -5.17 15.83
N ARG A 560 -28.58 -6.12 15.77
CA ARG A 560 -29.93 -5.85 15.25
C ARG A 560 -30.65 -4.77 16.06
N ALA A 561 -30.52 -4.80 17.38
CA ALA A 561 -31.09 -3.77 18.24
C ALA A 561 -30.47 -2.39 17.99
N TRP A 562 -29.14 -2.31 17.84
CA TRP A 562 -28.44 -1.05 17.55
C TRP A 562 -28.64 -0.53 16.14
N ASP A 563 -28.90 -1.41 15.17
CA ASP A 563 -29.09 -1.03 13.77
C ASP A 563 -30.53 -0.60 13.48
N ALA A 564 -31.50 -1.05 14.29
CA ALA A 564 -32.90 -0.67 14.18
C ALA A 564 -33.15 0.80 14.57
N PRO A 565 -34.07 1.52 13.93
CA PRO A 565 -34.49 2.85 14.38
C PRO A 565 -34.96 2.82 15.84
N PRO A 566 -34.68 3.87 16.64
CA PRO A 566 -35.21 3.99 17.99
C PRO A 566 -36.74 3.86 18.02
N THR A 567 -37.25 3.10 18.99
CA THR A 567 -38.70 2.91 19.18
C THR A 567 -39.37 4.07 19.91
N GLU A 568 -38.59 4.90 20.60
CA GLU A 568 -39.03 6.10 21.31
C GLU A 568 -39.03 7.34 20.40
N ASP A 569 -39.82 8.36 20.77
CA ASP A 569 -39.78 9.66 20.09
C ASP A 569 -38.47 10.41 20.40
N ILE A 570 -37.55 10.39 19.43
CA ILE A 570 -36.24 11.03 19.53
C ILE A 570 -36.23 12.50 19.11
N SER A 571 -37.37 13.10 18.76
CA SER A 571 -37.44 14.47 18.20
C SER A 571 -36.77 15.51 19.11
N LYS A 572 -36.92 15.37 20.43
CA LYS A 572 -36.29 16.27 21.40
C LYS A 572 -34.77 16.12 21.43
N TRP A 573 -34.25 14.90 21.29
CA TRP A 573 -32.81 14.62 21.27
C TRP A 573 -32.16 15.08 19.95
N LEU A 574 -32.85 14.94 18.83
CA LEU A 574 -32.38 15.43 17.52
C LEU A 574 -32.19 16.95 17.50
N MET A 575 -32.99 17.69 18.29
CA MET A 575 -32.95 19.15 18.40
C MET A 575 -31.87 19.66 19.37
N ASP A 576 -31.22 18.78 20.13
CA ASP A 576 -30.14 19.12 21.07
C ASP A 576 -28.82 19.28 20.29
N ILE A 577 -28.67 20.42 19.61
CA ILE A 577 -27.51 20.73 18.76
C ILE A 577 -26.35 21.21 19.63
N PRO A 578 -25.11 20.69 19.45
CA PRO A 578 -23.93 21.19 20.17
C PRO A 578 -23.67 22.68 19.90
N ASP A 579 -23.43 23.47 20.94
CA ASP A 579 -22.98 24.86 20.81
C ASP A 579 -21.69 24.90 19.97
N SER A 580 -21.69 25.70 18.90
CA SER A 580 -20.64 25.71 17.86
C SER A 580 -19.30 26.34 18.30
N LYS A 581 -18.96 26.29 19.60
CA LYS A 581 -17.75 26.82 20.21
C LYS A 581 -17.26 25.90 21.35
N GLY A 582 -16.99 24.66 21.03
CA GLY A 582 -16.22 23.75 21.88
C GLY A 582 -15.10 23.16 21.03
N ASP A 583 -13.86 23.26 21.51
CA ASP A 583 -12.69 22.62 20.90
C ASP A 583 -12.99 21.15 20.59
N SER A 584 -12.45 20.68 19.46
CA SER A 584 -12.41 19.28 19.03
C SER A 584 -11.51 18.41 19.93
N SER A 585 -11.56 18.58 21.24
CA SER A 585 -10.96 17.65 22.18
C SER A 585 -11.81 16.38 22.20
N ASP A 586 -11.20 15.23 21.89
CA ASP A 586 -11.78 13.86 21.97
C ASP A 586 -12.22 13.45 23.41
N ASP A 587 -12.45 14.41 24.29
CA ASP A 587 -13.14 14.22 25.54
C ASP A 587 -14.64 14.20 25.21
N ASP A 588 -15.09 13.06 24.68
CA ASP A 588 -16.51 12.72 24.68
C ASP A 588 -16.98 12.79 26.13
N GLU A 589 -17.58 13.91 26.49
CA GLU A 589 -18.11 14.21 27.82
C GLU A 589 -19.31 13.27 28.06
N TYR A 590 -19.03 12.07 28.57
CA TYR A 590 -20.04 11.24 29.22
C TYR A 590 -20.66 12.09 30.35
N PRO A 591 -22.01 12.09 30.49
CA PRO A 591 -22.66 12.90 31.52
C PRO A 591 -22.09 12.59 32.91
N PRO A 592 -22.08 13.59 33.82
CA PRO A 592 -21.37 13.49 35.10
C PRO A 592 -21.84 12.30 35.92
N GLN A 593 -20.85 11.61 36.52
CA GLN A 593 -21.04 10.57 37.51
C GLN A 593 -21.93 11.10 38.65
N VAL A 594 -23.05 10.42 38.92
CA VAL A 594 -23.93 10.69 40.07
C VAL A 594 -23.74 9.61 41.11
#